data_AF-A0A7V1GGM6-F1
#
_entry.id   AF-A0A7V1GGM6-F1
#
_cell.length_a   1.000
_cell.length_b   1.000
_cell.length_c   1.000
_cell.angle_alpha   90.00
_cell.angle_beta   90.00
_cell.angle_gamma   90.00
#
_symmetry.space_group_name_H-M   'P 1'
#
loop_
_entity.id
_entity.type
_entity.pdbx_description
1 polymer ?
#
loop_
_entity_poly.entity_id
_entity_poly.type
_entity_poly.pdbx_seq_one_letter_code
_entity_poly.pdbx_strand_id
1 'polypeptide(L)'
;MKSILNTLAVVYGRSGYLIPCSKPMTIRSINRYCCRMWSYLFEKYKMPKFLPHDARRSISTLLSESGVALHVTEKMLGHTMRGVMVVYNKHDWIKEQAEGYELYCKLIEDIIKIELQKK
;
A
#
# COMPACT_ATOMS: atom_id res chain seq x y z
N MET A 1 8.44 -8.60 4.80
CA MET A 1 9.05 -7.28 4.52
C MET A 1 10.57 -7.31 4.39
N LYS A 2 11.32 -7.93 5.32
CA LYS A 2 12.79 -8.05 5.25
C LYS A 2 13.28 -8.80 4.00
N SER A 3 12.56 -9.83 3.56
CA SER A 3 12.86 -10.56 2.32
C SER A 3 12.76 -9.67 1.08
N ILE A 4 11.67 -8.91 0.94
CA ILE A 4 11.46 -7.97 -0.17
C ILE A 4 12.54 -6.90 -0.16
N LEU A 5 12.87 -6.31 1.00
CA LEU A 5 13.96 -5.34 1.09
C LEU A 5 15.30 -5.96 0.72
N ASN A 6 15.57 -7.20 1.10
CA ASN A 6 16.79 -7.90 0.69
C ASN A 6 16.82 -8.18 -0.82
N THR A 7 15.70 -8.62 -1.41
CA THR A 7 15.59 -8.83 -2.86
C THR A 7 15.73 -7.53 -3.64
N LEU A 8 15.06 -6.47 -3.20
CA LEU A 8 15.19 -5.14 -3.80
C LEU A 8 16.60 -4.58 -3.60
N ALA A 9 17.25 -4.82 -2.46
CA ALA A 9 18.63 -4.42 -2.23
C ALA A 9 19.63 -5.24 -3.06
N VAL A 10 19.27 -6.46 -3.48
CA VAL A 10 20.05 -7.22 -4.48
C VAL A 10 19.90 -6.57 -5.87
N VAL A 11 18.70 -6.16 -6.25
CA VAL A 11 18.42 -5.56 -7.56
C VAL A 11 18.93 -4.12 -7.67
N TYR A 12 18.84 -3.35 -6.60
CA TYR A 12 19.05 -1.90 -6.59
C TYR A 12 20.21 -1.42 -5.72
N GLY A 13 20.88 -2.33 -4.99
CA GLY A 13 21.98 -2.02 -4.07
C GLY A 13 21.52 -1.77 -2.63
N ARG A 14 22.43 -1.96 -1.65
CA ARG A 14 22.18 -1.74 -0.21
C ARG A 14 22.36 -0.29 0.25
N SER A 15 22.73 0.63 -0.65
CA SER A 15 23.03 2.03 -0.35
C SER A 15 22.27 2.96 -1.28
N GLY A 16 21.60 3.97 -0.72
CA GLY A 16 20.85 4.97 -1.49
C GLY A 16 19.34 4.83 -1.35
N TYR A 17 18.60 5.20 -2.40
CA TYR A 17 17.13 5.14 -2.42
C TYR A 17 16.64 3.73 -2.81
N LEU A 18 15.52 3.29 -2.23
CA LEU A 18 14.91 1.98 -2.53
C LEU A 18 14.62 1.80 -4.03
N ILE A 19 14.26 2.89 -4.72
CA ILE A 19 14.15 2.95 -6.17
C ILE A 19 15.30 3.84 -6.66
N PRO A 20 16.36 3.26 -7.24
CA PRO A 20 17.58 3.99 -7.53
C PRO A 20 17.35 4.93 -8.70
N CYS A 21 17.75 6.17 -8.50
CA CYS A 21 17.83 7.21 -9.51
C CYS A 21 18.96 8.15 -9.10
N SER A 22 19.46 8.99 -10.02
CA SER A 22 20.55 9.94 -9.73
C SER A 22 20.20 10.94 -8.62
N LYS A 23 18.91 11.12 -8.34
CA LYS A 23 18.33 11.92 -7.26
C LYS A 23 17.14 11.17 -6.64
N PRO A 24 16.72 11.50 -5.40
CA PRO A 24 15.49 10.94 -4.85
C PRO A 24 14.33 11.15 -5.81
N MET A 25 13.60 10.07 -6.09
CA MET A 25 12.48 10.16 -7.01
C MET A 25 11.38 11.03 -6.42
N THR A 26 10.99 12.07 -7.17
CA THR A 26 9.92 12.97 -6.71
C THR A 26 8.57 12.28 -6.73
N ILE A 27 7.65 12.70 -5.87
CA ILE A 27 6.25 12.26 -5.88
C ILE A 27 5.61 12.48 -7.26
N ARG A 28 5.97 13.58 -7.94
CA ARG A 28 5.49 13.89 -9.29
C ARG A 28 5.95 12.85 -10.31
N SER A 29 7.19 12.38 -10.22
CA SER A 29 7.73 11.35 -11.11
C SER A 29 6.98 10.02 -10.94
N ILE A 30 6.73 9.61 -9.69
CA ILE A 30 5.97 8.39 -9.37
C ILE A 30 4.54 8.50 -9.91
N ASN A 31 3.85 9.60 -9.60
CA ASN A 31 2.48 9.81 -10.08
C ASN A 31 2.39 9.78 -11.61
N ARG A 32 3.35 10.41 -12.31
CA ARG A 32 3.38 10.39 -13.77
C ARG A 32 3.60 8.99 -14.31
N TYR A 33 4.49 8.20 -13.70
CA TYR A 33 4.70 6.81 -14.08
C TYR A 33 3.42 5.99 -13.91
N CYS A 34 2.76 6.06 -12.75
CA CYS A 34 1.50 5.36 -12.50
C CYS A 34 0.40 5.79 -13.48
N CYS A 35 0.28 7.08 -13.80
CA CYS A 35 -0.66 7.55 -14.81
C CYS A 35 -0.39 6.93 -16.19
N ARG A 36 0.88 6.83 -16.61
CA ARG A 36 1.24 6.21 -17.89
C ARG A 36 0.92 4.72 -17.93
N MET A 37 1.19 4.00 -16.85
CA MET A 37 0.84 2.58 -16.72
C MET A 37 -0.67 2.40 -16.74
N TRP A 38 -1.42 3.24 -16.04
CA TRP A 38 -2.87 3.22 -16.11
C TRP A 38 -3.38 3.49 -17.53
N SER A 39 -2.85 4.47 -18.26
CA SER A 39 -3.28 4.74 -19.64
C SER A 39 -3.12 3.51 -20.55
N TYR A 40 -2.00 2.80 -20.43
CA TYR A 40 -1.78 1.54 -21.15
C TYR A 40 -2.82 0.45 -20.77
N LEU A 41 -3.07 0.27 -19.47
CA LEU A 41 -4.05 -0.70 -18.97
C LEU A 41 -5.49 -0.34 -19.37
N PHE A 42 -5.82 0.95 -19.39
CA PHE A 42 -7.12 1.44 -19.85
C PHE A 42 -7.30 1.21 -21.34
N GLU A 43 -6.30 1.48 -22.16
CA GLU A 43 -6.39 1.26 -23.61
C GLU A 43 -6.63 -0.23 -23.92
N LYS A 44 -5.84 -1.12 -23.29
CA LYS A 44 -5.84 -2.56 -23.56
C LYS A 44 -6.98 -3.33 -22.88
N TYR A 45 -7.36 -2.95 -21.66
CA TYR A 45 -8.29 -3.72 -20.81
C TYR A 45 -9.47 -2.90 -20.29
N LYS A 46 -9.62 -1.63 -20.69
CA LYS A 46 -10.66 -0.71 -20.19
C LYS A 46 -10.71 -0.60 -18.67
N MET A 47 -9.55 -0.74 -18.02
CA MET A 47 -9.43 -0.71 -16.56
C MET A 47 -9.79 0.67 -15.98
N PRO A 48 -10.63 0.74 -14.93
CA PRO A 48 -10.93 1.98 -14.21
C PRO A 48 -9.67 2.69 -13.72
N LYS A 49 -9.75 4.01 -13.56
CA LYS A 49 -8.64 4.81 -13.03
C LYS A 49 -8.29 4.38 -11.62
N PHE A 50 -7.04 3.98 -11.43
CA PHE A 50 -6.49 3.57 -10.15
C PHE A 50 -5.06 4.08 -10.01
N LEU A 51 -4.83 4.95 -9.03
CA LEU A 51 -3.55 5.61 -8.77
C LEU A 51 -3.07 5.35 -7.33
N PRO A 52 -1.82 5.72 -6.97
CA PRO A 52 -1.26 5.43 -5.65
C PRO A 52 -2.10 5.95 -4.47
N HIS A 53 -2.75 7.09 -4.64
CA HIS A 53 -3.63 7.64 -3.61
C HIS A 53 -4.92 6.82 -3.44
N ASP A 54 -5.44 6.24 -4.51
CA ASP A 54 -6.60 5.33 -4.43
C ASP A 54 -6.20 4.04 -3.71
N ALA A 55 -5.01 3.49 -4.04
CA ALA A 55 -4.46 2.34 -3.32
C ALA A 55 -4.33 2.61 -1.81
N ARG A 56 -3.85 3.80 -1.43
CA ARG A 56 -3.76 4.24 -0.04
C ARG A 56 -5.14 4.26 0.63
N ARG A 57 -6.18 4.78 -0.03
CA ARG A 57 -7.56 4.81 0.53
C ARG A 57 -8.18 3.42 0.62
N SER A 58 -7.95 2.57 -0.38
CA SER A 58 -8.49 1.20 -0.44
C SER A 58 -8.03 0.34 0.74
N ILE A 59 -6.80 0.52 1.24
CA ILE A 59 -6.31 -0.22 2.41
C ILE A 59 -7.22 -0.03 3.63
N SER A 60 -7.65 1.21 3.91
CA SER A 60 -8.49 1.48 5.10
C SER A 60 -9.86 0.82 4.97
N THR A 61 -10.50 0.94 3.80
CA THR A 61 -11.81 0.34 3.54
C THR A 61 -11.76 -1.18 3.63
N LEU A 62 -10.83 -1.82 2.92
CA LEU A 62 -10.73 -3.29 2.87
C LEU A 62 -10.41 -3.89 4.24
N LEU A 63 -9.53 -3.25 5.02
CA LEU A 63 -9.21 -3.72 6.36
C LEU A 63 -10.32 -3.46 7.36
N SER A 64 -11.04 -2.34 7.24
CA SER A 64 -12.21 -2.07 8.08
C SER A 64 -13.34 -3.06 7.82
N GLU A 65 -13.59 -3.43 6.55
CA GLU A 65 -14.55 -4.47 6.17
C GLU A 65 -14.14 -5.85 6.71
N SER A 66 -12.83 -6.07 6.86
CA SER A 66 -12.27 -7.30 7.43
C SER A 66 -12.16 -7.27 8.96
N GLY A 67 -12.73 -6.26 9.63
CA GLY A 67 -12.81 -6.16 11.10
C GLY A 67 -11.61 -5.51 11.78
N VAL A 68 -10.66 -4.95 11.05
CA VAL A 68 -9.55 -4.18 11.65
C VAL A 68 -10.08 -2.86 12.21
N ALA A 69 -9.71 -2.54 13.45
CA ALA A 69 -10.19 -1.33 14.10
C ALA A 69 -9.70 -0.06 13.37
N LEU A 70 -10.61 0.92 13.22
CA LEU A 70 -10.36 2.16 12.47
C LEU A 70 -9.11 2.93 12.96
N HIS A 71 -8.85 2.96 14.27
CA HIS A 71 -7.68 3.67 14.79
C HIS A 71 -6.36 3.00 14.39
N VAL A 72 -6.37 1.67 14.16
CA VAL A 72 -5.21 0.94 13.65
C VAL A 72 -4.98 1.32 12.18
N THR A 73 -6.02 1.30 11.34
CA THR A 73 -5.88 1.68 9.92
C THR A 73 -5.48 3.15 9.75
N GLU A 74 -6.00 4.07 10.57
CA GLU A 74 -5.56 5.47 10.58
C GLU A 74 -4.08 5.61 10.94
N LYS A 75 -3.58 4.83 11.91
CA LYS A 75 -2.15 4.75 12.26
C LYS A 75 -1.32 4.14 11.12
N MET A 76 -1.78 3.09 10.45
CA MET A 76 -1.12 2.50 9.27
C MET A 76 -0.99 3.50 8.12
N LEU A 77 -1.96 4.40 7.98
CA LEU A 77 -1.90 5.48 7.00
C LEU A 77 -1.01 6.64 7.46
N GLY A 78 -0.61 6.70 8.73
CA GLY A 78 0.12 7.83 9.29
C GLY A 78 -0.74 9.08 9.43
N HIS A 79 -2.05 8.91 9.61
CA HIS A 79 -2.94 10.02 9.91
C HIS A 79 -2.82 10.42 11.38
N THR A 80 -2.84 11.73 11.63
CA THR A 80 -3.01 12.25 12.98
C THR A 80 -4.46 12.05 13.39
N MET A 81 -4.69 11.29 14.46
CA MET A 81 -6.02 11.17 15.05
C MET A 81 -6.54 12.54 15.48
N ARG A 82 -7.86 12.72 15.50
CA ARG A 82 -8.51 13.99 15.86
C ARG A 82 -9.45 13.80 17.05
N GLY A 83 -9.70 14.90 17.77
CA GLY A 83 -10.65 14.92 18.88
C GLY A 83 -10.22 14.05 20.07
N VAL A 84 -11.22 13.46 20.73
CA VAL A 84 -11.05 12.71 21.98
C VAL A 84 -10.14 11.48 21.82
N MET A 85 -10.08 10.90 20.62
CA MET A 85 -9.18 9.78 20.31
C MET A 85 -7.70 10.10 20.56
N VAL A 86 -7.23 11.34 20.35
CA VAL A 86 -5.83 11.71 20.59
C VAL A 86 -5.46 11.61 22.07
N VAL A 87 -6.42 11.93 22.94
CA VAL A 87 -6.20 11.97 24.39
C VAL A 87 -6.03 10.57 24.96
N TYR A 88 -6.85 9.63 24.49
CA TYR A 88 -6.89 8.26 25.03
C TYR A 88 -6.04 7.26 24.23
N ASN A 89 -5.88 7.45 22.93
CA ASN A 89 -5.19 6.49 22.07
C ASN A 89 -3.72 6.86 21.86
N LYS A 90 -2.95 6.65 22.93
CA LYS A 90 -1.48 6.84 22.94
C LYS A 90 -0.71 5.61 22.50
N HIS A 91 -1.37 4.45 22.41
CA HIS A 91 -0.74 3.23 21.94
C HIS A 91 -0.50 3.32 20.42
N ASP A 92 0.61 2.77 19.96
CA ASP A 92 0.96 2.80 18.53
C ASP A 92 0.40 1.60 17.76
N TRP A 93 -0.09 0.56 18.44
CA TRP A 93 -0.74 -0.59 17.79
C TRP A 93 0.17 -1.30 16.77
N ILE A 94 1.49 -1.30 16.98
CA ILE A 94 2.46 -1.80 15.99
C ILE A 94 2.19 -3.26 15.64
N LYS A 95 1.73 -4.07 16.60
CA LYS A 95 1.39 -5.48 16.37
C LYS A 95 0.18 -5.60 15.46
N GLU A 96 -0.89 -4.87 15.76
CA GLU A 96 -2.14 -4.86 15.01
C GLU A 96 -1.96 -4.24 13.62
N GLN A 97 -1.07 -3.25 13.49
CA GLN A 97 -0.66 -2.72 12.19
C GLN A 97 0.01 -3.81 11.34
N ALA A 98 0.93 -4.59 11.92
CA ALA A 98 1.60 -5.69 11.22
C ALA A 98 0.60 -6.78 10.79
N GLU A 99 -0.27 -7.21 11.70
CA GLU A 99 -1.35 -8.16 11.41
C GLU A 99 -2.29 -7.63 10.30
N GLY A 100 -2.62 -6.33 10.33
CA GLY A 100 -3.40 -5.67 9.29
C GLY A 100 -2.72 -5.69 7.91
N TYR A 101 -1.41 -5.45 7.83
CA TYR A 101 -0.67 -5.56 6.57
C TYR A 101 -0.62 -7.01 6.05
N GLU A 102 -0.43 -7.99 6.93
CA GLU A 102 -0.44 -9.41 6.55
C GLU A 102 -1.80 -9.83 6.02
N LEU A 103 -2.89 -9.42 6.69
CA LEU A 103 -4.25 -9.64 6.23
C LEU A 103 -4.50 -9.00 4.85
N TYR A 104 -4.07 -7.76 4.66
CA TYR A 104 -4.20 -7.06 3.38
C TYR A 104 -3.52 -7.81 2.23
N CYS A 105 -2.29 -8.28 2.45
CA CYS A 105 -1.56 -9.08 1.47
C CYS A 105 -2.30 -10.39 1.16
N LYS A 106 -2.78 -11.09 2.19
CA LYS A 106 -3.52 -12.35 2.02
C LYS A 106 -4.80 -12.17 1.20
N LEU A 107 -5.58 -11.12 1.47
CA LEU A 107 -6.80 -10.82 0.70
C LEU A 107 -6.49 -10.63 -0.80
N ILE A 108 -5.42 -9.90 -1.13
CA ILE A 108 -4.99 -9.70 -2.51
C ILE A 108 -4.55 -11.02 -3.14
N GLU A 109 -3.73 -11.80 -2.44
CA GLU A 109 -3.24 -13.09 -2.95
C GLU A 109 -4.38 -14.05 -3.24
N ASP A 110 -5.39 -14.11 -2.37
CA ASP A 110 -6.54 -14.99 -2.54
C ASP A 110 -7.39 -14.56 -3.74
N ILE A 111 -7.62 -13.25 -3.94
CA ILE A 111 -8.29 -12.73 -5.13
C ILE A 111 -7.49 -13.06 -6.41
N ILE A 112 -6.17 -12.88 -6.39
CA ILE A 112 -5.32 -13.19 -7.55
C ILE A 112 -5.41 -14.68 -7.90
N LYS A 113 -5.37 -15.58 -6.91
CA LYS A 113 -5.51 -17.03 -7.15
C LYS A 113 -6.86 -17.35 -7.80
N ILE A 114 -7.94 -16.76 -7.30
CA ILE A 114 -9.28 -16.94 -7.85
C ILE A 114 -9.33 -16.47 -9.31
N GLU A 115 -8.81 -15.27 -9.61
CA GLU A 115 -8.83 -14.73 -10.97
C GLU A 115 -7.92 -15.49 -11.94
N LEU A 116 -6.79 -16.02 -11.46
CA LEU A 116 -5.90 -16.86 -12.27
C LEU A 116 -6.50 -18.24 -12.58
N GLN A 117 -7.31 -18.79 -11.68
CA GLN A 117 -8.02 -20.06 -11.88
C GLN A 117 -9.22 -19.94 -12.85
N LYS A 118 -9.73 -18.74 -13.10
CA LYS A 118 -10.83 -18.49 -14.04
C LYS A 118 -10.37 -18.45 -15.51
N LYS A 119 -9.06 -18.50 -15.78
CA LYS A 119 -8.48 -18.62 -17.11
C LYS A 119 -8.15 -20.07 -17.43
#